data_AF-A0A3N7I2N8-F1
#
_entry.id   AF-A0A3N7I2N8-F1
#
_cell.length_a   1.000
_cell.length_b   1.000
_cell.length_c   1.000
_cell.angle_alpha   90.00
_cell.angle_beta   90.00
_cell.angle_gamma   90.00
#
_symmetry.space_group_name_H-M   'P 1'
#
loop_
_entity.id
_entity.type
_entity.pdbx_description
1 polymer ?
#
loop_
_entity_poly.entity_id
_entity_poly.type
_entity_poly.pdbx_seq_one_letter_code
_entity_poly.pdbx_strand_id
1 'polypeptide(L)'
;LEDLESPFRPVAKAKPLITKIRPNTLGQVLVDGVPRVPNVATPNGFTINNQTGQITFVTAPGLGQAIDITYLEFYVHVRFDVDFMDVQLVTYRAETWADIFLVEIKEDVQGL
;
A
#
# COMPACT_ATOMS: atom_id res chain seq x y z
N LEU A 1 27.86 12.27 -39.51
CA LEU A 1 27.02 13.32 -38.91
C LEU A 1 25.61 12.99 -39.33
N GLU A 2 24.70 12.48 -38.53
CA GLU A 2 24.56 12.19 -37.10
C GLU A 2 23.26 11.37 -37.07
N ASP A 3 23.20 10.34 -36.23
CA ASP A 3 21.97 9.78 -35.63
C ASP A 3 22.30 8.40 -35.06
N LEU A 4 23.12 8.41 -34.01
CA LEU A 4 23.21 7.31 -33.06
C LEU A 4 21.97 7.42 -32.17
N GLU A 5 20.98 6.56 -32.39
CA GLU A 5 19.86 6.41 -31.47
C GLU A 5 20.39 6.12 -30.05
N SER A 6 20.12 7.05 -29.14
CA SER A 6 20.42 6.92 -27.72
C SER A 6 19.54 5.80 -27.11
N PRO A 7 20.12 4.76 -26.48
CA PRO A 7 19.36 3.61 -26.00
C PRO A 7 18.61 3.85 -24.67
N PHE A 8 18.63 5.06 -24.10
CA PHE A 8 18.02 5.34 -22.80
C PHE A 8 16.90 6.36 -22.92
N ARG A 9 15.69 5.87 -23.21
CA ARG A 9 14.47 6.62 -22.87
C ARG A 9 14.27 6.52 -21.35
N PRO A 10 14.18 7.63 -20.60
CA PRO A 10 13.84 7.56 -19.18
C PRO A 10 12.41 7.04 -19.05
N VAL A 11 12.26 5.84 -18.49
CA VAL A 11 10.95 5.33 -18.06
C VAL A 11 10.47 6.25 -16.95
N ALA A 12 9.31 6.88 -17.15
CA ALA A 12 8.69 7.68 -16.11
C ALA A 12 8.55 6.82 -14.86
N LYS A 13 9.19 7.22 -13.76
CA LYS A 13 9.09 6.52 -12.48
C LYS A 13 7.61 6.54 -12.07
N ALA A 14 6.93 5.41 -12.24
CA ALA A 14 5.54 5.28 -11.90
C ALA A 14 5.35 5.70 -10.43
N LYS A 15 4.32 6.52 -10.18
CA LYS A 15 3.97 6.91 -8.81
C LYS A 15 3.66 5.62 -8.05
N PRO A 16 4.19 5.44 -6.83
CA PRO A 16 3.90 4.24 -6.05
C PRO A 16 2.39 4.18 -5.82
N LEU A 17 1.74 3.21 -6.46
CA LEU A 17 0.32 2.93 -6.27
C LEU A 17 0.21 1.85 -5.20
N ILE A 18 -0.45 2.17 -4.09
CA ILE A 18 -0.72 1.20 -3.03
C ILE A 18 -1.93 0.37 -3.49
N THR A 19 -1.69 -0.81 -4.06
CA THR A 19 -2.72 -1.63 -4.73
C THR A 19 -3.36 -2.70 -3.85
N LYS A 20 -3.04 -2.78 -2.55
CA LYS A 20 -3.39 -3.94 -1.71
C LYS A 20 -3.84 -3.57 -0.31
N ILE A 21 -4.74 -2.59 -0.19
CA ILE A 21 -5.32 -2.25 1.10
C ILE A 21 -6.12 -3.44 1.63
N ARG A 22 -5.94 -3.76 2.91
CA ARG A 22 -6.74 -4.79 3.57
C ARG A 22 -8.16 -4.25 3.71
N PRO A 23 -9.18 -4.94 3.16
CA PRO A 23 -10.56 -4.47 3.24
C PRO A 23 -10.98 -4.24 4.69
N ASN A 24 -11.76 -3.19 4.91
CA ASN A 24 -12.36 -2.86 6.20
C ASN A 24 -11.37 -2.52 7.33
N THR A 25 -10.16 -2.06 6.99
CA THR A 25 -9.17 -1.57 7.98
C THR A 25 -9.04 -0.06 8.01
N LEU A 26 -9.76 0.65 7.14
CA LEU A 26 -9.73 2.10 7.09
C LEU A 26 -10.26 2.67 8.42
N GLY A 27 -9.41 3.43 9.10
CA GLY A 27 -9.77 4.23 10.25
C GLY A 27 -10.58 5.48 9.86
N GLN A 28 -10.61 6.45 10.75
CA GLN A 28 -11.24 7.73 10.47
C GLN A 28 -10.48 8.49 9.37
N VAL A 29 -11.24 9.02 8.41
CA VAL A 29 -10.76 9.98 7.41
C VAL A 29 -11.10 11.38 7.90
N LEU A 30 -10.12 12.28 7.92
CA LEU A 30 -10.27 13.66 8.33
C LEU A 30 -9.93 14.58 7.17
N VAL A 31 -10.64 15.71 7.09
CA VAL A 31 -10.29 16.83 6.22
C VAL A 31 -10.10 18.04 7.11
N ASP A 32 -8.89 18.60 7.17
CA ASP A 32 -8.49 19.63 8.14
C ASP A 32 -8.86 19.28 9.59
N GLY A 33 -8.63 18.03 9.99
CA GLY A 33 -8.97 17.55 11.33
C GLY A 33 -10.46 17.33 11.59
N VAL A 34 -11.35 17.53 10.60
CA VAL A 34 -12.78 17.26 10.72
C VAL A 34 -13.11 15.85 10.23
N PRO A 35 -13.68 14.98 11.07
CA PRO A 35 -14.09 13.63 10.67
C PRO A 35 -15.12 13.59 9.55
N ARG A 36 -14.89 12.68 8.59
CA ARG A 36 -15.79 12.36 7.49
C ARG A 36 -16.55 11.06 7.78
N VAL A 37 -17.73 10.90 7.18
CA VAL A 37 -18.61 9.75 7.42
C VAL A 37 -18.57 8.77 6.25
N PRO A 38 -18.24 7.48 6.47
CA PRO A 38 -18.15 6.50 5.39
C PRO A 38 -19.53 6.09 4.87
N ASN A 39 -19.65 5.88 3.56
CA ASN A 39 -20.81 5.33 2.86
C ASN A 39 -22.12 6.12 3.07
N VAL A 40 -22.03 7.44 3.15
CA VAL A 40 -23.20 8.33 3.27
C VAL A 40 -23.18 9.38 2.16
N ALA A 41 -24.33 9.67 1.56
CA ALA A 41 -24.48 10.65 0.48
C ALA A 41 -24.69 12.10 1.00
N THR A 42 -24.08 12.46 2.12
CA THR A 42 -24.10 13.83 2.67
C THR A 42 -22.82 14.59 2.30
N PRO A 43 -22.76 15.92 2.41
CA PRO A 43 -21.54 16.68 2.10
C PRO A 43 -20.30 16.27 2.91
N ASN A 44 -20.51 15.72 4.11
CA ASN A 44 -19.44 15.17 4.96
C ASN A 44 -19.11 13.70 4.65
N GLY A 45 -19.73 13.13 3.62
CA GLY A 45 -19.63 11.73 3.24
C GLY A 45 -18.45 11.41 2.33
N PHE A 46 -18.01 10.15 2.37
CA PHE A 46 -17.06 9.58 1.42
C PHE A 46 -17.33 8.09 1.18
N THR A 47 -16.82 7.53 0.09
CA THR A 47 -16.80 6.09 -0.19
C THR A 47 -15.37 5.61 -0.41
N ILE A 48 -15.11 4.32 -0.18
CA ILE A 48 -13.82 3.69 -0.46
C ILE A 48 -14.02 2.46 -1.34
N ASN A 49 -13.21 2.33 -2.38
CA ASN A 49 -13.04 1.08 -3.10
C ASN A 49 -11.94 0.26 -2.40
N ASN A 50 -12.34 -0.77 -1.65
CA ASN A 50 -11.40 -1.63 -0.91
C ASN A 50 -10.46 -2.46 -1.81
N GLN A 51 -10.72 -2.59 -3.11
CA GLN A 51 -9.83 -3.30 -4.03
C GLN A 51 -8.70 -2.42 -4.52
N THR A 52 -8.98 -1.12 -4.74
CA THR A 52 -8.02 -0.18 -5.33
C THR A 52 -7.48 0.84 -4.32
N GLY A 53 -8.09 0.96 -3.15
CA GLY A 53 -7.75 1.99 -2.17
C GLY A 53 -8.30 3.38 -2.47
N GLN A 54 -9.09 3.54 -3.53
CA GLN A 54 -9.56 4.84 -3.95
C GLN A 54 -10.63 5.36 -2.99
N ILE A 55 -10.38 6.54 -2.40
CA ILE A 55 -11.33 7.29 -1.59
C ILE A 55 -12.00 8.36 -2.45
N THR A 56 -13.32 8.37 -2.48
CA THR A 56 -14.12 9.35 -3.23
C THR A 56 -14.97 10.15 -2.26
N PHE A 57 -14.74 11.46 -2.20
CA PHE A 57 -15.52 12.37 -1.37
C PHE A 57 -16.79 12.81 -2.10
N VAL A 58 -17.89 12.96 -1.37
CA VAL A 58 -19.15 13.49 -1.92
C VAL A 58 -19.01 14.99 -2.24
N THR A 59 -18.36 15.74 -1.34
CA THR A 59 -17.93 17.12 -1.59
C THR A 59 -16.41 17.15 -1.60
N ALA A 60 -15.82 17.55 -2.71
CA ALA A 60 -14.38 17.67 -2.86
C ALA A 60 -13.79 18.58 -1.77
N PRO A 61 -12.70 18.18 -1.10
CA PRO A 61 -11.94 19.08 -0.24
C PRO A 61 -11.49 20.32 -1.02
N GLY A 62 -11.44 21.46 -0.32
CA GLY A 62 -10.90 22.69 -0.86
C GLY A 62 -9.40 22.59 -1.15
N LEU A 63 -8.90 23.52 -1.97
CA LEU A 63 -7.46 23.62 -2.23
C LEU A 63 -6.70 23.90 -0.93
N GLY A 64 -5.66 23.12 -0.66
CA GLY A 64 -4.81 23.28 0.52
C GLY A 64 -5.33 22.60 1.79
N GLN A 65 -6.51 21.97 1.76
CA GLN A 65 -6.99 21.19 2.90
C GLN A 65 -6.19 19.89 3.05
N ALA A 66 -5.74 19.59 4.27
CA ALA A 66 -5.05 18.34 4.58
C ALA A 66 -6.06 17.19 4.63
N ILE A 67 -5.67 16.03 4.08
CA ILE A 67 -6.44 14.80 4.15
C ILE A 67 -5.64 13.81 4.99
N ASP A 68 -6.17 13.50 6.16
CA ASP A 68 -5.54 12.57 7.09
C ASP A 68 -6.32 11.27 7.17
N ILE A 69 -5.59 10.16 7.20
CA ILE A 69 -6.13 8.83 7.46
C ILE A 69 -5.45 8.34 8.73
N THR A 70 -6.25 8.10 9.77
CA THR A 70 -5.72 7.71 11.10
C THR A 70 -5.07 6.33 11.09
N TYR A 71 -5.63 5.39 10.33
CA TYR A 71 -5.14 4.03 10.25
C TYR A 71 -5.56 3.36 8.94
N LEU A 72 -4.68 2.54 8.40
CA LEU A 72 -4.96 1.67 7.26
C LEU A 72 -3.94 0.53 7.24
N GLU A 73 -4.39 -0.67 6.89
CA GLU A 73 -3.49 -1.80 6.65
C GLU A 73 -3.37 -2.07 5.15
N PHE A 74 -2.19 -2.50 4.74
CA PHE A 74 -1.94 -2.99 3.39
C PHE A 74 -1.23 -4.34 3.44
N TYR A 75 -1.58 -5.20 2.50
CA TYR A 75 -0.86 -6.43 2.26
C TYR A 75 0.43 -6.11 1.51
N VAL A 76 1.55 -6.63 2.04
CA VAL A 76 2.87 -6.51 1.43
C VAL A 76 3.25 -7.86 0.86
N HIS A 77 3.59 -7.88 -0.42
CA HIS A 77 4.19 -9.07 -1.02
C HIS A 77 5.59 -9.23 -0.44
N VAL A 78 5.84 -10.40 0.16
CA VAL A 78 7.14 -10.70 0.78
C VAL A 78 7.65 -12.03 0.27
N ARG A 79 8.97 -12.20 0.32
CA ARG A 79 9.62 -13.52 0.26
C ARG A 79 10.50 -13.70 1.49
N PHE A 80 10.87 -14.94 1.76
CA PHE A 80 11.97 -15.22 2.68
C PHE A 80 13.27 -14.64 2.13
N ASP A 81 14.09 -14.06 3.01
CA ASP A 81 15.43 -13.56 2.64
C ASP A 81 16.48 -14.68 2.58
N VAL A 82 16.08 -15.89 2.95
CA VAL A 82 16.96 -17.06 3.05
C VAL A 82 16.43 -18.18 2.17
N ASP A 83 17.37 -18.92 1.56
CA ASP A 83 17.06 -20.05 0.69
C ASP A 83 16.85 -21.36 1.48
N PHE A 84 17.33 -21.41 2.73
CA PHE A 84 17.24 -22.57 3.60
C PHE A 84 16.72 -22.18 4.98
N MET A 85 15.88 -23.05 5.55
CA MET A 85 15.39 -22.93 6.92
C MET A 85 15.97 -24.09 7.75
N ASP A 86 16.63 -23.77 8.85
CA ASP A 86 17.22 -24.76 9.75
C ASP A 86 16.33 -24.92 10.99
N VAL A 87 15.52 -25.98 11.02
CA VAL A 87 14.73 -26.37 12.19
C VAL A 87 15.64 -26.95 13.27
N GLN A 88 15.50 -26.47 14.50
CA GLN A 88 16.15 -27.07 15.66
C GLN A 88 15.12 -27.80 16.53
N LEU A 89 15.42 -29.05 16.90
CA LEU A 89 14.64 -29.82 17.87
C LEU A 89 15.14 -29.52 19.29
N VAL A 90 14.32 -28.84 20.07
CA VAL A 90 14.68 -28.40 21.43
C VAL A 90 14.31 -29.46 22.47
N THR A 91 13.18 -30.13 22.28
CA THR A 91 12.70 -31.24 23.12
C THR A 91 11.84 -32.17 22.27
N TYR A 92 11.50 -33.35 22.79
CA TYR A 92 10.57 -34.26 22.14
C TYR A 92 9.28 -33.52 21.73
N ARG A 93 9.04 -33.42 20.42
CA ARG A 93 7.90 -32.72 19.78
C ARG A 93 7.91 -31.19 19.92
N ALA A 94 9.06 -30.58 20.17
CA ALA A 94 9.22 -29.13 20.12
C ALA A 94 10.31 -28.76 19.12
N GLU A 95 9.89 -28.09 18.05
CA GLU A 95 10.76 -27.54 17.01
C GLU A 95 10.66 -26.01 17.06
N THR A 96 11.77 -25.33 16.81
CA THR A 96 11.81 -23.87 16.84
C THR A 96 12.64 -23.30 15.69
N TRP A 97 12.27 -22.08 15.31
CA TRP A 97 13.05 -21.17 14.49
C TRP A 97 13.21 -19.88 15.28
N ALA A 98 14.45 -19.40 15.42
CA ALA A 98 14.73 -18.20 16.18
C ALA A 98 14.13 -16.97 15.51
N ASP A 99 14.41 -16.79 14.21
CA ASP A 99 13.95 -15.64 13.43
C ASP A 99 13.62 -16.06 11.99
N ILE A 100 12.64 -15.39 11.39
CA ILE A 100 12.27 -15.54 9.97
C ILE A 100 12.36 -14.18 9.31
N PHE A 101 13.44 -13.95 8.56
CA PHE A 101 13.64 -12.70 7.85
C PHE A 101 12.83 -12.64 6.56
N LEU A 102 12.17 -11.51 6.34
CA LEU A 102 11.31 -11.25 5.19
C LEU A 102 11.82 -10.04 4.42
N VAL A 103 11.77 -10.13 3.09
CA VAL A 103 12.03 -9.01 2.18
C VAL A 103 10.76 -8.68 1.42
N GLU A 104 10.38 -7.41 1.46
CA GLU A 104 9.32 -6.87 0.62
C GLU A 104 9.71 -6.95 -0.86
N ILE A 105 8.85 -7.57 -1.66
CA ILE A 105 8.92 -7.54 -3.11
C ILE A 105 8.09 -6.34 -3.55
N LYS A 106 8.80 -5.32 -4.06
CA LYS A 106 8.14 -4.22 -4.75
C LYS A 106 7.71 -4.71 -6.11
N GLU A 107 6.43 -4.56 -6.43
CA GLU A 107 6.03 -4.64 -7.83
C GLU A 107 6.69 -3.45 -8.53
N ASP A 108 7.65 -3.71 -9.42
CA ASP A 108 8.00 -2.74 -10.43
C ASP A 108 6.70 -2.49 -11.19
N VAL A 109 6.16 -1.27 -11.10
CA VAL A 109 5.05 -0.85 -11.95
C VAL A 109 5.60 -0.71 -13.37
N GLN A 110 5.75 -1.85 -14.05
CA GLN A 110 6.02 -1.94 -15.46
C GLN A 110 4.69 -1.78 -16.18
N GLY A 111 4.44 -0.59 -16.72
CA GLY A 111 3.37 -0.35 -17.68
C GLY A 111 2.08 0.22 -17.11
N LEU A 112 2.06 1.55 -16.96
CA LEU A 112 0.95 2.39 -17.43
C LEU A 112 1.54 3.55 -18.23
#